data_AF-A0A950YN13-F1
#
_entry.id   AF-A0A950YN13-F1
#
_cell.length_a   1.000
_cell.length_b   1.000
_cell.length_c   1.000
_cell.angle_alpha   90.00
_cell.angle_beta   90.00
_cell.angle_gamma   90.00
#
_symmetry.space_group_name_H-M   'P 1'
#
loop_
_entity.id
_entity.type
_entity.pdbx_description
1 polymer ?
#
loop_
_entity_poly.entity_id
_entity_poly.type
_entity_poly.pdbx_seq_one_letter_code
_entity_poly.pdbx_strand_id
1 'polypeptide(L)'
;MSLQTEAVDRILVSVIGNRLDAISKEIGQTMLRTSRSPIFSEARDFVTAIFDNQQRLVAQTAYIPVIMGALPYAMRSIAAAFGDDIDEGDVFILNDPY
;
A
#
# COMPACT_ATOMS: atom_id res chain seq x y z
N MET A 1 -0.08 19.40 30.71
CA MET A 1 -0.90 19.82 29.55
C MET A 1 -1.58 18.56 29.03
N SER A 2 -2.83 18.31 29.45
CA SER A 2 -3.55 17.09 29.07
C SER A 2 -3.91 17.15 27.60
N LEU A 3 -3.44 16.20 26.80
CA LEU A 3 -3.94 15.99 25.44
C LEU A 3 -5.41 15.56 25.56
N GLN A 4 -6.32 16.50 25.36
CA GLN A 4 -7.70 16.16 25.05
C GLN A 4 -7.68 15.57 23.64
N THR A 5 -7.79 14.25 23.54
CA THR A 5 -8.09 13.58 22.28
C THR A 5 -9.45 14.09 21.83
N GLU A 6 -9.50 15.00 20.84
CA GLU A 6 -10.74 15.32 20.16
C GLU A 6 -11.41 14.00 19.72
N ALA A 7 -12.72 13.89 19.95
CA ALA A 7 -13.46 12.71 19.54
C ALA A 7 -13.31 12.54 18.02
N VAL A 8 -12.69 11.44 17.60
CA VAL A 8 -12.46 11.15 16.18
C VAL A 8 -13.81 11.11 15.44
N ASP A 9 -13.95 11.97 14.42
CA ASP A 9 -15.15 12.00 13.57
C ASP A 9 -15.29 10.70 12.76
N ARG A 10 -16.29 9.91 13.11
CA ARG A 10 -16.57 8.61 12.47
C ARG A 10 -17.01 8.74 11.01
N ILE A 11 -17.66 9.84 10.65
CA ILE A 11 -18.04 10.11 9.26
C ILE A 11 -16.77 10.37 8.47
N LEU A 12 -15.89 11.23 8.98
CA LEU A 12 -14.62 11.52 8.31
C LEU A 12 -13.75 10.28 8.14
N VAL A 13 -13.61 9.45 9.19
CA VAL A 13 -12.88 8.17 9.10
C VAL A 13 -13.46 7.29 7.99
N SER A 14 -14.78 7.19 7.89
CA SER A 14 -15.44 6.39 6.87
C SER A 14 -15.18 6.95 5.46
N VAL A 15 -15.28 8.26 5.28
CA VAL A 15 -15.04 8.92 3.98
C VAL A 15 -13.60 8.71 3.53
N ILE A 16 -12.63 8.94 4.42
CA ILE A 16 -11.20 8.78 4.10
C ILE A 16 -10.85 7.32 3.84
N GLY A 17 -11.34 6.40 4.67
CA GLY A 17 -11.11 4.96 4.50
C GLY A 17 -11.63 4.44 3.15
N ASN A 18 -12.87 4.79 2.79
CA ASN A 18 -13.44 4.40 1.49
C ASN A 18 -12.67 5.02 0.31
N ARG A 19 -12.18 6.26 0.45
CA ARG A 19 -11.41 6.91 -0.61
C ARG A 19 -10.05 6.23 -0.82
N LEU A 20 -9.34 5.86 0.23
CA LEU A 20 -8.06 5.17 0.14
C LEU A 20 -8.22 3.75 -0.45
N ASP A 21 -9.27 3.04 -0.05
CA ASP A 21 -9.64 1.76 -0.65
C ASP A 21 -9.97 1.89 -2.15
N ALA A 22 -10.74 2.92 -2.54
CA ALA A 22 -11.05 3.22 -3.94
C ALA A 22 -9.78 3.52 -4.76
N ILE A 23 -8.86 4.33 -4.22
CA ILE A 23 -7.56 4.62 -4.87
C ILE A 23 -6.77 3.33 -5.08
N SER A 24 -6.65 2.48 -4.06
CA SER A 24 -5.94 1.20 -4.18
C SER A 24 -6.53 0.33 -5.30
N LYS A 25 -7.86 0.28 -5.40
CA LYS A 25 -8.58 -0.44 -6.46
C LYS A 25 -8.34 0.15 -7.84
N GLU A 26 -8.34 1.46 -7.98
CA GLU A 26 -8.11 2.15 -9.26
C GLU A 26 -6.68 1.92 -9.80
N ILE A 27 -5.68 1.93 -8.91
CA ILE A 27 -4.30 1.54 -9.26
C ILE A 27 -4.31 0.11 -9.83
N GLY A 28 -4.98 -0.82 -9.14
CA GLY A 28 -5.06 -2.21 -9.59
C GLY A 28 -5.76 -2.37 -10.94
N GLN A 29 -6.87 -1.66 -11.16
CA GLN A 29 -7.56 -1.66 -12.46
C GLN A 29 -6.69 -1.11 -13.58
N THR A 30 -5.93 -0.05 -13.30
CA THR A 30 -5.00 0.53 -14.27
C THR A 30 -3.91 -0.48 -14.65
N MET A 31 -3.30 -1.15 -13.66
CA MET A 31 -2.29 -2.18 -13.92
C MET A 31 -2.85 -3.37 -14.71
N LEU A 32 -4.07 -3.82 -14.42
CA LEU A 32 -4.73 -4.90 -15.17
C LEU A 32 -4.91 -4.55 -16.65
N ARG A 33 -5.27 -3.29 -16.94
CA ARG A 33 -5.52 -2.82 -18.31
C ARG A 33 -4.25 -2.60 -19.11
N THR A 34 -3.12 -2.37 -18.45
CA THR A 34 -1.83 -2.10 -19.11
C THR A 34 -0.91 -3.31 -19.16
N SER A 35 -1.15 -4.33 -18.32
CA SER A 35 -0.35 -5.55 -18.30
C SER A 35 -0.54 -6.40 -19.55
N ARG A 36 0.57 -7.00 -20.02
CA ARG A 36 0.60 -7.99 -21.10
C ARG A 36 0.79 -9.42 -20.61
N SER A 37 0.92 -9.64 -19.30
CA SER A 37 1.13 -10.96 -18.70
C SER A 37 -0.20 -11.55 -18.23
N PRO A 38 -0.63 -12.72 -18.74
CA PRO A 38 -1.84 -13.38 -18.26
C PRO A 38 -1.78 -13.76 -16.77
N ILE A 39 -0.59 -14.07 -16.25
CA ILE A 39 -0.39 -14.33 -14.82
C ILE A 39 -0.76 -13.08 -13.99
N PHE A 40 -0.38 -11.91 -14.49
CA PHE A 40 -0.70 -10.65 -13.83
C PHE A 40 -2.16 -10.23 -14.06
N SER A 41 -2.65 -10.26 -15.30
CA SER A 41 -3.96 -9.68 -15.65
C SER A 41 -5.14 -10.64 -15.45
N GLU A 42 -5.01 -11.91 -15.85
CA GLU A 42 -6.08 -12.90 -15.75
C GLU A 42 -6.06 -13.61 -14.40
N ALA A 43 -4.88 -14.09 -13.97
CA ALA A 43 -4.73 -14.76 -12.68
C ALA A 43 -4.63 -13.78 -11.50
N ARG A 44 -4.47 -12.47 -11.76
CA ARG A 44 -4.41 -11.40 -10.76
C ARG A 44 -3.31 -11.61 -9.72
N ASP A 45 -2.15 -12.09 -10.17
CA ASP A 45 -0.99 -12.35 -9.32
C ASP A 45 -0.20 -11.06 -9.00
N PHE A 46 -0.85 -10.13 -8.31
CA PHE A 46 -0.25 -8.91 -7.79
C PHE A 46 -1.12 -8.31 -6.68
N VAL A 47 -0.64 -7.28 -6.02
CA VAL A 47 -1.40 -6.48 -5.06
C VAL A 47 -1.00 -5.02 -5.17
N THR A 48 -1.86 -4.13 -4.72
CA THR A 48 -1.54 -2.71 -4.52
C THR A 48 -1.72 -2.40 -3.05
N ALA A 49 -0.91 -1.49 -2.50
CA ALA A 49 -1.01 -1.10 -1.11
C ALA A 49 -0.61 0.36 -0.92
N ILE A 50 -1.22 0.99 0.09
CA ILE A 50 -0.92 2.33 0.55
C ILE A 50 -0.45 2.21 2.00
N PHE A 51 0.71 2.78 2.29
CA PHE A 51 1.30 2.84 3.62
C PHE A 51 1.32 4.28 4.12
N ASP A 52 1.25 4.46 5.44
CA ASP A 52 1.53 5.76 6.04
C ASP A 52 3.02 5.95 6.36
N ASN A 53 3.36 7.13 6.89
CA ASN A 53 4.73 7.48 7.27
C ASN A 53 5.31 6.63 8.41
N GLN A 54 4.48 5.86 9.11
CA GLN A 54 4.90 4.89 10.13
C GLN A 54 4.98 3.47 9.54
N GLN A 55 4.96 3.33 8.21
CA GLN A 55 5.02 2.06 7.49
C GLN A 55 3.85 1.13 7.82
N ARG A 56 2.72 1.69 8.29
CA ARG A 56 1.51 0.92 8.58
C ARG A 56 0.69 0.80 7.31
N LEU A 57 0.20 -0.40 7.04
CA LEU A 57 -0.68 -0.66 5.91
C LEU A 57 -2.03 0.03 6.13
N VAL A 58 -2.44 0.92 5.23
CA VAL A 58 -3.66 1.72 5.34
C VAL A 58 -4.76 1.22 4.41
N ALA A 59 -4.40 0.86 3.17
CA ALA A 59 -5.34 0.29 2.19
C ALA A 59 -4.59 -0.67 1.27
N GLN A 60 -5.30 -1.66 0.72
CA GLN A 60 -4.73 -2.58 -0.26
C GLN A 60 -5.79 -3.20 -1.15
N THR A 61 -5.38 -3.64 -2.34
CA THR A 61 -6.13 -4.65 -3.09
C THR A 61 -5.65 -6.04 -2.72
N ALA A 62 -6.62 -6.91 -2.42
CA ALA A 62 -6.38 -8.27 -1.97
C ALA A 62 -6.73 -9.26 -3.10
N TYR A 63 -5.74 -9.61 -3.94
CA TYR A 63 -5.92 -10.63 -4.97
C TYR A 63 -5.27 -11.96 -4.61
N ILE A 64 -4.10 -11.94 -3.94
CA ILE A 64 -3.37 -13.15 -3.57
C ILE A 64 -2.78 -13.06 -2.14
N PRO A 65 -3.11 -14.02 -1.23
CA PRO A 65 -2.72 -13.94 0.18
C PRO A 65 -1.22 -13.89 0.45
N VAL A 66 -0.41 -14.59 -0.35
CA VAL A 66 1.04 -14.69 -0.11
C VAL A 66 1.73 -13.33 -0.23
N ILE A 67 1.39 -12.53 -1.23
CA ILE A 67 2.00 -11.21 -1.43
C ILE A 67 1.46 -10.21 -0.39
N MET A 68 0.16 -10.29 -0.05
CA MET A 68 -0.43 -9.46 1.00
C MET A 68 0.31 -9.58 2.34
N GLY A 69 0.69 -10.80 2.71
CA GLY A 69 1.45 -11.05 3.94
C GLY A 69 2.87 -10.50 3.90
N ALA A 70 3.51 -10.46 2.73
CA ALA A 70 4.90 -10.05 2.57
C ALA A 70 5.09 -8.52 2.51
N LEU A 71 4.12 -7.77 1.95
CA LEU A 71 4.24 -6.32 1.71
C LEU A 71 4.69 -5.48 2.92
N PRO A 72 4.14 -5.66 4.14
CA PRO A 72 4.60 -4.89 5.29
C PRO A 72 6.07 -5.13 5.65
N TYR A 73 6.61 -6.33 5.38
CA TYR A 73 8.03 -6.63 5.60
C TYR A 73 8.89 -5.94 4.55
N ALA A 74 8.47 -5.98 3.27
CA ALA A 74 9.14 -5.27 2.18
C ALA A 74 9.22 -3.76 2.46
N MET A 75 8.11 -3.13 2.88
CA MET A 75 8.09 -1.70 3.21
C MET A 75 9.04 -1.35 4.36
N ARG A 76 9.06 -2.16 5.43
CA ARG A 76 10.01 -1.97 6.55
C ARG A 76 11.46 -2.15 6.11
N SER A 77 11.73 -3.11 5.23
CA SER A 77 13.08 -3.35 4.70
C SER A 77 13.58 -2.15 3.90
N ILE A 78 12.76 -1.62 2.99
CA ILE A 78 13.09 -0.41 2.21
C ILE A 78 13.35 0.76 3.15
N ALA A 79 12.42 1.04 4.08
CA ALA A 79 12.58 2.17 4.99
C ALA A 79 13.81 2.04 5.89
N ALA A 80 14.19 0.83 6.30
CA ALA A 80 15.40 0.59 7.09
C ALA A 80 16.69 0.73 6.25
N ALA A 81 16.66 0.34 4.98
CA ALA A 81 17.82 0.38 4.09
C ALA A 81 18.19 1.81 3.68
N PHE A 82 17.19 2.67 3.46
CA PHE A 82 17.40 4.04 2.97
C PHE A 82 17.29 5.10 4.08
N GLY A 83 16.52 4.84 5.15
CA GLY A 83 16.42 5.77 6.27
C GLY A 83 15.91 7.15 5.85
N ASP A 84 16.75 8.17 6.05
CA ASP A 84 16.46 9.56 5.68
C ASP A 84 16.79 9.89 4.21
N ASP A 85 17.36 8.94 3.45
CA ASP A 85 17.69 9.06 2.01
C ASP A 85 16.48 8.63 1.14
N ILE A 86 15.33 9.29 1.37
CA ILE A 86 14.08 9.04 0.65
C ILE A 86 13.47 10.40 0.27
N ASP A 87 13.50 10.72 -1.02
CA ASP A 87 13.05 12.01 -1.54
C ASP A 87 11.82 11.89 -2.45
N GLU A 88 11.15 13.02 -2.68
CA GLU A 88 10.00 13.09 -3.58
C GLU A 88 10.41 12.72 -5.01
N GLY A 89 9.74 11.71 -5.57
CA GLY A 89 9.99 11.21 -6.93
C GLY A 89 10.80 9.92 -6.99
N ASP A 90 11.35 9.46 -5.86
CA ASP A 90 12.09 8.20 -5.81
C ASP A 90 11.21 6.97 -6.08
N VAL A 91 11.82 5.96 -6.70
CA VAL A 91 11.19 4.67 -6.99
C VAL A 91 12.10 3.55 -6.49
N PHE A 92 11.59 2.77 -5.53
CA PHE A 92 12.29 1.63 -4.97
C PHE A 92 11.80 0.32 -5.58
N ILE A 93 12.72 -0.58 -5.89
CA ILE A 93 12.45 -1.91 -6.43
C ILE A 93 13.14 -2.94 -5.54
N LEU A 94 12.38 -3.90 -5.04
CA LEU A 94 12.87 -4.98 -4.18
C LEU A 94 12.49 -6.34 -4.77
N ASN A 95 13.43 -7.28 -4.74
CA ASN A 95 13.22 -8.68 -5.10
C ASN A 95 14.03 -9.62 -4.18
N ASP A 96 14.32 -9.17 -2.95
CA ASP A 96 15.01 -10.01 -1.97
C ASP A 96 14.04 -11.08 -1.45
N PRO A 97 14.36 -12.38 -1.59
CA PRO A 97 13.53 -13.45 -1.05
C PRO A 97 13.72 -13.69 0.46
N TYR A 98 14.66 -13.01 1.12
CA TYR A 98 14.97 -13.13 2.56
C TYR A 98 14.58 -11.87 3.34
#